data_AF-A0A9E1Y354-F1
#
_entry.id   AF-A0A9E1Y354-F1
#
_cell.length_a   1.000
_cell.length_b   1.000
_cell.length_c   1.000
_cell.angle_alpha   90.00
_cell.angle_beta   90.00
_cell.angle_gamma   90.00
#
_symmetry.space_group_name_H-M   'P 1'
#
loop_
_entity.id
_entity.type
_entity.pdbx_description
1 polymer ?
#
loop_
_entity_poly.entity_id
_entity_poly.type
_entity_poly.pdbx_seq_one_letter_code
_entity_poly.pdbx_strand_id
1 'polypeptide(L)' 'MAGHSKWSNIKHRKAGQDAKKAKVFTKLIRELTVSARDGGGSVEDNPGLRNLVDKAKA' A
#
# COMPACT_ATOMS: atom_id res chain seq x y z
N MET A 1 -19.02 15.34 -26.51
CA MET A 1 -18.29 16.23 -25.56
C MET A 1 -18.53 15.73 -24.14
N ALA A 2 -17.56 15.10 -23.48
CA ALA A 2 -17.68 14.57 -22.11
C ALA A 2 -17.47 15.66 -21.02
N GLY A 3 -17.96 16.88 -21.27
CA GLY A 3 -17.65 18.07 -20.45
C GLY A 3 -18.23 18.01 -19.04
N HIS A 4 -19.46 17.52 -18.89
CA HIS A 4 -20.19 17.52 -17.61
C HIS A 4 -19.94 16.25 -16.76
N SER A 5 -19.50 15.16 -17.37
CA SER A 5 -19.30 13.85 -16.70
C SER A 5 -17.84 13.50 -16.44
N LYS A 6 -16.88 14.32 -16.91
CA LYS A 6 -15.44 14.10 -16.72
C LYS A 6 -15.07 13.87 -15.25
N TRP A 7 -15.57 14.71 -14.35
CA TRP A 7 -15.28 14.58 -12.92
C TRP A 7 -15.88 13.30 -12.33
N SER A 8 -17.13 12.98 -12.65
CA SER A 8 -17.80 11.78 -12.17
C SER A 8 -17.04 10.51 -12.57
N ASN A 9 -16.61 10.42 -13.84
CA ASN A 9 -15.83 9.30 -14.34
C ASN A 9 -14.45 9.19 -13.66
N ILE A 10 -13.77 10.32 -13.43
CA ILE A 10 -12.50 10.35 -12.69
C ILE A 10 -12.72 9.88 -11.25
N LYS A 11 -13.76 10.35 -10.58
CA LYS A 11 -14.10 9.97 -9.20
C LYS A 11 -14.34 8.47 -9.08
N HIS A 12 -15.17 7.89 -9.95
CA HIS A 12 -15.47 6.46 -9.91
C HIS A 12 -14.23 5.59 -10.18
N ARG A 13 -13.44 5.95 -11.20
CA ARG A 13 -12.20 5.24 -11.51
C ARG A 13 -11.21 5.32 -10.35
N LYS A 14 -11.02 6.51 -9.78
CA LYS A 14 -10.12 6.72 -8.64
C LYS A 14 -10.59 5.94 -7.41
N ALA A 15 -11.87 5.98 -7.06
CA ALA A 15 -12.41 5.22 -5.94
C ALA A 15 -12.16 3.71 -6.07
N GLY A 16 -12.32 3.16 -7.27
CA GLY A 16 -12.02 1.74 -7.53
C GLY A 16 -10.52 1.42 -7.40
N GLN A 17 -9.63 2.31 -7.84
CA GLN A 17 -8.19 2.17 -7.69
C GLN A 17 -7.76 2.28 -6.22
N ASP A 18 -8.29 3.27 -5.50
CA ASP A 18 -8.02 3.52 -4.09
C ASP A 18 -8.49 2.33 -3.23
N ALA A 19 -9.65 1.74 -3.53
CA ALA A 19 -10.14 0.55 -2.82
C ALA A 19 -9.23 -0.68 -3.01
N LYS A 20 -8.66 -0.87 -4.21
CA LYS A 20 -7.68 -1.93 -4.48
C LYS A 20 -6.38 -1.66 -3.72
N LYS A 21 -5.88 -0.42 -3.76
CA LYS A 21 -4.65 -0.01 -3.07
C LYS A 21 -4.78 -0.13 -1.56
N ALA A 22 -5.93 0.24 -0.99
CA ALA A 22 -6.20 0.14 0.44
C ALA A 22 -6.07 -1.30 0.96
N LYS A 23 -6.60 -2.29 0.23
CA LYS A 23 -6.47 -3.71 0.60
C LYS A 23 -5.02 -4.17 0.66
N VAL A 24 -4.19 -3.73 -0.27
CA VAL A 24 -2.75 -4.06 -0.30
C VAL A 24 -2.03 -3.37 0.86
N PHE A 25 -2.31 -2.08 1.09
CA PHE A 25 -1.73 -1.32 2.19
C PHE A 25 -2.01 -1.94 3.56
N THR A 26 -3.24 -2.37 3.82
CA THR A 26 -3.58 -3.01 5.10
C THR A 26 -2.79 -4.30 5.33
N LYS A 27 -2.52 -5.09 4.28
CA LYS A 27 -1.69 -6.30 4.39
C LYS A 27 -0.23 -5.95 4.68
N LEU A 28 0.34 -5.00 3.94
CA LEU A 28 1.71 -4.54 4.13
C LEU A 28 1.94 -3.98 5.54
N ILE A 29 1.02 -3.16 6.08
CA ILE A 29 1.14 -2.63 7.44
C ILE A 29 1.18 -3.75 8.48
N ARG A 30 0.33 -4.77 8.34
CA ARG A 30 0.32 -5.92 9.26
C ARG A 30 1.62 -6.70 9.20
N GLU A 31 2.09 -7.01 7.99
CA GLU A 31 3.34 -7.74 7.77
C GLU A 31 4.55 -6.94 8.31
N LEU A 32 4.63 -5.65 8.02
CA LEU A 32 5.69 -4.76 8.55
C LEU A 32 5.70 -4.75 10.08
N THR A 33 4.52 -4.65 10.70
CA THR A 33 4.39 -4.60 12.17
C THR A 33 4.85 -5.91 12.81
N VAL A 34 4.47 -7.05 12.22
CA VAL A 34 4.87 -8.38 12.72
C VAL A 34 6.38 -8.58 12.54
N SER A 35 6.91 -8.31 11.34
CA SER A 35 8.35 -8.47 11.08
C SER A 35 9.21 -7.58 11.97
N ALA A 36 8.79 -6.34 12.23
CA ALA A 36 9.51 -5.44 13.15
C ALA A 36 9.41 -5.88 14.62
N ARG A 37 8.31 -6.52 15.03
CA ARG A 37 8.18 -7.11 16.38
C ARG A 37 9.06 -8.35 16.55
N ASP A 38 9.12 -9.22 15.55
CA ASP A 38 9.78 -10.52 15.67
C ASP A 38 11.30 -10.43 15.44
N GLY A 39 11.74 -9.60 14.49
CA GLY A 39 13.15 -9.48 14.09
C GLY A 39 13.81 -8.15 14.46
N GLY A 40 13.15 -7.32 15.27
CA GLY A 40 13.62 -5.99 15.64
C GLY A 40 13.34 -4.92 14.58
N GLY A 41 13.35 -3.66 15.02
CA GLY A 41 12.96 -2.50 14.21
C GLY A 41 14.02 -1.98 13.23
N SER A 42 15.22 -2.59 13.21
CA SER A 42 16.29 -2.23 12.27
C SER A 42 16.07 -2.97 10.95
N VAL A 43 15.93 -2.22 9.86
CA VAL A 43 15.80 -2.77 8.51
C VAL A 43 17.11 -3.45 8.06
N GLU A 44 18.24 -3.02 8.62
CA GLU A 44 19.54 -3.56 8.23
C GLU A 44 19.79 -4.97 8.74
N ASP A 45 19.25 -5.27 9.92
CA ASP A 45 19.46 -6.53 10.64
C ASP A 45 18.31 -7.53 10.43
N ASN A 46 17.26 -7.11 9.71
CA ASN A 46 16.05 -7.90 9.48
C ASN A 46 15.74 -7.99 7.97
N PRO A 47 16.22 -9.05 7.28
CA PRO A 47 15.99 -9.24 5.85
C PRO A 47 14.50 -9.31 5.47
N GLY A 48 13.65 -9.85 6.36
CA GLY A 48 12.20 -9.90 6.16
C GLY A 48 11.58 -8.50 6.15
N LEU A 49 11.99 -7.65 7.09
CA LEU A 49 11.57 -6.25 7.15
C LEU A 49 12.07 -5.46 5.94
N ARG A 50 13.32 -5.66 5.50
CA ARG A 50 13.87 -5.01 4.30
C ARG A 50 13.03 -5.29 3.05
N ASN A 51 12.74 -6.55 2.79
CA ASN A 51 11.91 -6.94 1.64
C ASN A 51 10.50 -6.33 1.69
N LEU A 52 9.90 -6.25 2.87
CA LEU A 52 8.58 -5.65 3.04
C LEU A 52 8.59 -4.12 2.84
N VAL A 53 9.66 -3.45 3.28
CA VAL A 53 9.85 -2.01 3.05
C VAL A 53 10.02 -1.72 1.56
N ASP A 54 10.80 -2.52 0.84
CA ASP A 54 10.98 -2.35 -0.60
C ASP A 54 9.67 -2.59 -1.36
N LYS A 55 8.92 -3.62 -0.98
CA LYS A 55 7.59 -3.92 -1.53
C LYS A 55 6.56 -2.82 -1.24
N ALA A 56 6.71 -2.09 -0.13
CA ALA A 56 5.82 -0.98 0.22
C ALA A 56 6.14 0.32 -0.52
N LYS A 57 7.39 0.49 -0.99
CA LYS A 57 7.84 1.65 -1.78
C LYS A 57 7.56 1.51 -3.28
N ALA A 58 7.42 0.27 -3.76
CA ALA A 58 7.02 -0.05 -5.15
C ALA A 58 5.55 0.28 -5.43
#